data_AF-A0A2Z6B2I3-F1
#
_entry.id   AF-A0A2Z6B2I3-F1
#
_cell.length_a   1.000
_cell.length_b   1.000
_cell.length_c   1.000
_cell.angle_alpha   90.00
_cell.angle_beta   90.00
_cell.angle_gamma   90.00
#
_symmetry.space_group_name_H-M   'P 1'
#
loop_
_entity.id
_entity.type
_entity.pdbx_description
1 polymer ?
#
loop_
_entity_poly.entity_id
_entity_poly.type
_entity_poly.pdbx_seq_one_letter_code
_entity_poly.pdbx_strand_id
1 'polypeptide(L)'
;MKKFLSLGLVCAALVCFCALPAVNAADAPADGLKMAHTKKPVAFNHSTHTSADCKACHHTWDGAAAVKKCSDAGCHDNLDKKDKSVHSYYLAMHNKKAKATDSCLSCHAKTAGKDKALKKQLAGCKKSACHPE
;
A
#
# COMPACT_ATOMS: atom_id res chain seq x y z
N MET A 1 -23.88 56.54 2.12
CA MET A 1 -24.09 55.15 2.57
C MET A 1 -24.37 54.19 1.40
N LYS A 2 -23.49 54.11 0.38
CA LYS A 2 -23.68 53.15 -0.73
C LYS A 2 -22.40 52.71 -1.47
N LYS A 3 -21.23 53.16 -1.01
CA LYS A 3 -19.92 52.84 -1.63
C LYS A 3 -19.03 51.92 -0.77
N PHE A 4 -19.44 51.62 0.46
CA PHE A 4 -18.70 50.73 1.37
C PHE A 4 -19.21 49.28 1.35
N LEU A 5 -20.30 48.99 0.64
CA LEU A 5 -20.90 47.66 0.60
C LEU A 5 -20.24 46.73 -0.43
N SER A 6 -19.40 47.26 -1.32
CA SER A 6 -18.84 46.49 -2.45
C SER A 6 -17.46 45.90 -2.17
N LEU A 7 -16.77 46.30 -1.10
CA LEU A 7 -15.40 45.84 -0.81
C LEU A 7 -15.33 44.70 0.21
N GLY A 8 -16.37 44.53 1.04
CA GLY A 8 -16.44 43.43 2.02
C GLY A 8 -16.79 42.06 1.41
N LEU A 9 -17.38 42.03 0.21
CA LEU A 9 -17.86 40.79 -0.40
C LEU A 9 -16.77 40.04 -1.19
N VAL A 10 -15.68 40.71 -1.58
CA VAL A 10 -14.60 40.09 -2.38
C VAL A 10 -13.58 39.38 -1.48
N CYS A 11 -13.39 39.82 -0.23
CA CYS A 11 -12.49 39.14 0.71
C CYS A 11 -13.09 37.85 1.31
N ALA A 12 -14.42 37.74 1.37
CA ALA A 12 -15.08 36.54 1.91
C ALA A 12 -15.10 35.36 0.91
N ALA A 13 -14.93 35.61 -0.39
CA ALA A 13 -14.92 34.56 -1.40
C ALA A 13 -13.54 33.87 -1.56
N LEU A 14 -12.46 34.52 -1.13
CA LEU A 14 -11.09 34.00 -1.27
C LEU A 14 -10.61 33.15 -0.08
N VAL A 15 -11.30 33.20 1.06
CA VAL A 15 -10.90 32.48 2.30
C VAL A 15 -11.63 31.13 2.46
N CYS A 16 -12.69 30.87 1.69
CA CYS A 16 -13.46 29.62 1.76
C CYS A 16 -12.92 28.46 0.92
N PHE A 17 -11.74 28.58 0.30
CA PHE A 17 -11.16 27.48 -0.51
C PHE A 17 -10.05 26.69 0.20
N CYS A 18 -9.68 27.04 1.44
CA CYS A 18 -8.56 26.41 2.16
C CYS A 18 -8.97 25.56 3.38
N ALA A 19 -10.26 25.23 3.55
CA ALA A 19 -10.73 24.56 4.77
C ALA A 19 -11.55 23.28 4.51
N LEU A 20 -11.34 22.60 3.38
CA LEU A 20 -11.69 21.19 3.31
C LEU A 20 -10.44 20.38 3.66
N PRO A 21 -10.39 19.66 4.80
CA PRO A 21 -9.49 18.53 4.83
C PRO A 21 -9.92 17.63 3.68
N ALA A 22 -9.04 17.43 2.70
CA ALA A 22 -9.17 16.33 1.76
C ALA A 22 -8.95 15.02 2.53
N VAL A 23 -9.90 14.67 3.40
CA VAL A 23 -10.02 13.34 3.98
C VAL A 23 -10.64 12.46 2.91
N ASN A 24 -9.80 12.00 1.99
CA ASN A 24 -10.06 10.82 1.20
C ASN A 24 -8.83 9.91 1.24
N ALA A 25 -8.34 9.63 2.45
CA ALA A 25 -7.62 8.38 2.62
C ALA A 25 -8.67 7.28 2.47
N ALA A 26 -8.62 6.52 1.38
CA ALA A 26 -9.52 5.40 1.18
C ALA A 26 -9.48 4.48 2.41
N ASP A 27 -10.64 4.16 2.99
CA ASP A 27 -10.70 3.24 4.12
C ASP A 27 -10.06 1.90 3.75
N ALA A 28 -9.13 1.44 4.59
CA ALA A 28 -8.52 0.14 4.38
C ALA A 28 -9.59 -0.96 4.45
N PRO A 29 -9.59 -1.93 3.53
CA PRO A 29 -10.57 -3.00 3.56
C PRO A 29 -10.36 -3.88 4.79
N ALA A 30 -11.40 -4.65 5.13
CA ALA A 30 -11.34 -5.63 6.21
C ALA A 30 -10.19 -6.63 6.03
N ASP A 31 -9.74 -7.17 7.16
CA ASP A 31 -8.73 -8.22 7.21
C ASP A 31 -9.17 -9.50 6.49
N GLY A 32 -8.19 -10.35 6.17
CA GLY A 32 -8.41 -11.58 5.44
C GLY A 32 -8.55 -11.37 3.92
N LEU A 33 -8.10 -10.22 3.40
CA LEU A 33 -8.09 -9.96 1.97
C LEU A 33 -7.24 -11.02 1.27
N LYS A 34 -7.87 -11.78 0.39
CA LYS A 34 -7.24 -12.95 -0.22
C LYS A 34 -6.48 -12.55 -1.49
N MET A 35 -5.15 -12.59 -1.44
CA MET A 35 -4.28 -12.48 -2.61
C MET A 35 -4.22 -13.83 -3.34
N ALA A 36 -5.18 -14.09 -4.22
CA ALA A 36 -5.41 -15.41 -4.85
C ALA A 36 -4.97 -15.53 -6.32
N HIS A 37 -4.04 -14.69 -6.77
CA HIS A 37 -3.57 -14.68 -8.16
C HIS A 37 -2.59 -15.82 -8.52
N THR A 38 -2.16 -16.61 -7.54
CA THR A 38 -1.30 -17.77 -7.75
C THR A 38 -1.91 -19.03 -7.14
N LYS A 39 -1.33 -20.20 -7.43
CA LYS A 39 -1.69 -21.48 -6.78
C LYS A 39 -1.44 -21.50 -5.26
N LYS A 40 -0.77 -20.48 -4.70
CA LYS A 40 -0.46 -20.32 -3.28
C LYS A 40 -1.04 -19.00 -2.78
N PRO A 41 -2.34 -18.96 -2.44
CA PRO A 41 -2.97 -17.74 -1.97
C PRO A 41 -2.40 -17.31 -0.62
N VAL A 42 -2.36 -16.01 -0.38
CA VAL A 42 -1.95 -15.40 0.90
C VAL A 42 -3.09 -14.52 1.41
N ALA A 43 -3.38 -14.59 2.70
CA ALA A 43 -4.29 -13.64 3.35
C ALA A 43 -3.50 -12.38 3.77
N PHE A 44 -4.01 -11.22 3.43
CA PHE A 44 -3.45 -9.92 3.80
C PHE A 44 -4.38 -9.20 4.77
N ASN A 45 -3.81 -8.68 5.85
CA ASN A 45 -4.53 -7.98 6.91
C ASN A 45 -4.00 -6.55 6.98
N HIS A 46 -4.86 -5.55 6.77
CA HIS A 46 -4.47 -4.15 6.89
C HIS A 46 -4.28 -3.77 8.37
N SER A 47 -4.99 -4.42 9.29
CA SER A 47 -4.88 -4.14 10.73
C SER A 47 -3.47 -4.36 11.28
N THR A 48 -2.69 -5.27 10.68
CA THR A 48 -1.31 -5.56 11.08
C THR A 48 -0.29 -4.64 10.39
N HIS A 49 -0.74 -3.72 9.54
CA HIS A 49 0.10 -2.81 8.74
C HIS A 49 -0.26 -1.33 8.96
N THR A 50 -1.00 -1.00 10.02
CA THR A 50 -1.45 0.38 10.32
C THR A 50 -0.30 1.38 10.55
N SER A 51 0.88 0.90 10.91
CA SER A 51 2.09 1.73 11.06
C SER A 51 2.84 1.96 9.73
N ALA A 52 2.43 1.32 8.64
CA ALA A 52 3.01 1.53 7.31
C ALA A 52 2.26 2.63 6.57
N ASP A 53 3.00 3.48 5.85
CA ASP A 53 2.41 4.44 4.92
C ASP A 53 1.68 3.68 3.81
N CYS A 54 0.46 4.09 3.46
CA CYS A 54 -0.33 3.48 2.40
C CYS A 54 0.44 3.43 1.06
N LYS A 55 1.22 4.48 0.76
CA LYS A 55 2.05 4.60 -0.44
C LYS A 55 3.30 3.71 -0.41
N ALA A 56 3.64 3.10 0.73
CA ALA A 56 4.69 2.10 0.78
C ALA A 56 4.30 0.81 0.03
N CYS A 57 3.00 0.50 -0.06
CA CYS A 57 2.48 -0.63 -0.84
C CYS A 57 1.73 -0.16 -2.09
N HIS A 58 0.90 0.89 -1.96
CA HIS A 58 0.19 1.52 -3.07
C HIS A 58 1.04 2.64 -3.67
N HIS A 59 2.21 2.27 -4.17
CA HIS A 59 3.28 3.21 -4.57
C HIS A 59 2.93 4.09 -5.78
N THR A 60 1.89 3.78 -6.54
CA THR A 60 1.37 4.63 -7.62
C THR A 60 0.11 5.42 -7.23
N TRP A 61 -0.38 5.24 -6.00
CA TRP A 61 -1.58 5.91 -5.53
C TRP A 61 -1.30 7.38 -5.23
N ASP A 62 -2.11 8.26 -5.81
CA ASP A 62 -2.03 9.70 -5.59
C ASP A 62 -2.47 10.10 -4.17
N GLY A 63 -3.22 9.24 -3.48
CA GLY A 63 -3.78 9.49 -2.14
C GLY A 63 -5.25 9.90 -2.17
N ALA A 64 -5.91 9.89 -3.34
CA ALA A 64 -7.31 10.29 -3.50
C ALA A 64 -8.11 9.39 -4.45
N ALA A 65 -7.48 8.85 -5.50
CA ALA A 65 -8.13 7.98 -6.48
C ALA A 65 -8.46 6.58 -5.92
N ALA A 66 -9.23 5.80 -6.68
CA ALA A 66 -9.42 4.39 -6.35
C ALA A 66 -8.09 3.62 -6.42
N VAL A 67 -7.82 2.82 -5.38
CA VAL A 67 -6.61 2.01 -5.28
C VAL A 67 -6.68 0.82 -6.23
N LYS A 68 -5.65 0.65 -7.07
CA LYS A 68 -5.51 -0.48 -8.01
C LYS A 68 -4.96 -1.72 -7.33
N LYS A 69 -5.22 -2.89 -7.92
CA LYS A 69 -4.60 -4.15 -7.48
C LYS A 69 -3.17 -4.23 -8.02
N CYS A 70 -2.31 -4.91 -7.28
CA CYS A 70 -0.92 -5.12 -7.70
C CYS A 70 -0.81 -5.81 -9.07
N SER A 71 -1.74 -6.72 -9.37
CA SER A 71 -1.77 -7.54 -10.59
C SER A 71 -2.73 -7.03 -11.66
N ASP A 72 -3.19 -5.77 -11.58
CA ASP A 72 -3.93 -5.18 -12.68
C ASP A 72 -3.04 -5.10 -13.93
N ALA A 73 -3.64 -5.17 -15.12
CA ALA A 73 -2.92 -5.18 -16.39
C ALA A 73 -1.94 -3.99 -16.51
N GLY A 74 -0.71 -4.26 -16.94
CA GLY A 74 0.39 -3.31 -17.03
C GLY A 74 1.12 -3.02 -15.71
N CYS A 75 0.72 -3.64 -14.59
CA CYS A 75 1.38 -3.49 -13.29
C CYS A 75 2.30 -4.68 -13.00
N HIS A 76 2.08 -5.42 -11.91
CA HIS A 76 2.76 -6.68 -11.62
C HIS A 76 1.90 -7.86 -12.08
N ASP A 77 1.57 -7.90 -13.37
CA ASP A 77 0.62 -8.84 -13.97
C ASP A 77 1.27 -10.12 -14.53
N ASN A 78 2.61 -10.21 -14.53
CA ASN A 78 3.30 -11.42 -14.91
C ASN A 78 3.39 -12.40 -13.73
N LEU A 79 2.68 -13.53 -13.86
CA LEU A 79 2.60 -14.57 -12.85
C LEU A 79 3.70 -15.64 -12.97
N ASP A 80 4.61 -15.55 -13.94
CA ASP A 80 5.79 -16.41 -13.98
C ASP A 80 6.74 -16.06 -12.82
N LYS A 81 6.89 -16.98 -11.87
CA LYS A 81 7.81 -16.84 -10.73
C LYS A 81 9.28 -16.62 -11.14
N LYS A 82 9.65 -17.02 -12.36
CA LYS A 82 11.01 -16.86 -12.88
C LYS A 82 11.26 -15.45 -13.41
N ASP A 83 10.21 -14.70 -13.74
CA ASP A 83 10.35 -13.34 -14.22
C ASP A 83 11.09 -12.46 -13.21
N LYS A 84 12.00 -11.64 -13.73
CA LYS A 84 12.83 -10.68 -13.00
C LYS A 84 12.57 -9.24 -13.42
N SER A 85 11.63 -9.01 -14.34
CA SER A 85 11.18 -7.69 -14.74
C SER A 85 10.39 -7.01 -13.61
N VAL A 86 10.13 -5.71 -13.79
CA VAL A 86 9.24 -4.95 -12.89
C VAL A 86 7.79 -5.45 -12.92
N HIS A 87 7.39 -6.20 -13.95
CA HIS A 87 6.04 -6.77 -14.07
C HIS A 87 5.86 -8.09 -13.32
N SER A 88 6.92 -8.64 -12.73
CA SER A 88 6.86 -9.90 -11.98
C SER A 88 6.06 -9.75 -10.68
N TYR A 89 4.90 -10.39 -10.61
CA TYR A 89 4.09 -10.47 -9.38
C TYR A 89 4.87 -11.12 -8.24
N TYR A 90 5.62 -12.18 -8.55
CA TYR A 90 6.41 -12.88 -7.54
C TYR A 90 7.52 -11.98 -6.99
N LEU A 91 8.25 -11.28 -7.87
CA LEU A 91 9.35 -10.41 -7.45
C LEU A 91 8.83 -9.22 -6.62
N ALA A 92 7.71 -8.62 -7.01
CA ALA A 92 7.08 -7.52 -6.27
C ALA A 92 6.82 -7.88 -4.80
N MET A 93 6.49 -9.14 -4.49
CA MET A 93 6.26 -9.58 -3.10
C MET A 93 7.51 -10.15 -2.41
N HIS A 94 8.45 -10.74 -3.17
CA HIS A 94 9.56 -11.52 -2.62
C HIS A 94 10.96 -10.92 -2.84
N ASN A 95 11.09 -9.71 -3.39
CA ASN A 95 12.39 -9.10 -3.59
C ASN A 95 13.02 -8.64 -2.26
N LYS A 96 13.82 -9.50 -1.64
CA LYS A 96 14.52 -9.20 -0.38
C LYS A 96 15.55 -8.06 -0.49
N LYS A 97 16.05 -7.77 -1.69
CA LYS A 97 17.09 -6.76 -1.94
C LYS A 97 16.54 -5.41 -2.41
N ALA A 98 15.21 -5.27 -2.49
CA ALA A 98 14.63 -3.99 -2.88
C ALA A 98 15.03 -2.88 -1.89
N LYS A 99 15.16 -1.65 -2.41
CA LYS A 99 15.36 -0.49 -1.54
C LYS A 99 14.02 -0.22 -0.80
N ALA A 100 14.07 0.58 0.26
CA ALA A 100 12.96 0.89 1.19
C ALA A 100 11.56 0.31 0.86
N THR A 101 11.07 -0.67 1.66
CA THR A 101 9.67 -1.14 1.71
C THR A 101 8.98 -1.66 0.44
N ASP A 102 9.66 -1.74 -0.71
CA ASP A 102 9.05 -2.11 -2.01
C ASP A 102 8.52 -3.56 -2.11
N SER A 103 8.75 -4.41 -1.11
CA SER A 103 8.21 -5.78 -1.09
C SER A 103 7.91 -6.27 0.31
N CYS A 104 6.94 -7.18 0.42
CA CYS A 104 6.60 -7.85 1.68
C CYS A 104 7.85 -8.44 2.35
N LEU A 105 8.64 -9.21 1.58
CA LEU A 105 9.80 -9.91 2.13
C LEU A 105 10.93 -8.96 2.55
N SER A 106 11.13 -7.84 1.83
CA SER A 106 12.17 -6.87 2.20
C SER A 106 11.84 -6.19 3.54
N CYS A 107 10.59 -5.76 3.72
CA CYS A 107 10.13 -5.11 4.94
C CYS A 107 10.14 -6.11 6.11
N HIS A 108 9.53 -7.28 5.93
CA HIS A 108 9.47 -8.32 6.96
C HIS A 108 10.86 -8.82 7.40
N ALA A 109 11.82 -8.91 6.47
CA ALA A 109 13.20 -9.27 6.82
C ALA A 109 13.87 -8.20 7.70
N LYS A 110 13.56 -6.92 7.47
CA LYS A 110 14.06 -5.81 8.30
C LYS A 110 13.37 -5.80 9.66
N THR A 111 12.04 -5.89 9.70
CA THR A 111 11.24 -5.95 10.94
C THR A 111 11.66 -7.11 11.83
N ALA A 112 11.91 -8.29 11.26
CA ALA A 112 12.38 -9.44 12.03
C ALA A 112 13.82 -9.31 12.54
N GLY A 113 14.64 -8.43 11.95
CA GLY A 113 16.01 -8.15 12.40
C GLY A 113 16.88 -9.40 12.59
N LYS A 114 17.24 -9.71 13.83
CA LYS A 114 18.00 -10.91 14.21
C LYS A 114 17.14 -11.99 14.88
N ASP A 115 15.88 -11.70 15.20
CA ASP A 115 14.96 -12.62 15.87
C ASP A 115 14.62 -13.81 14.95
N LYS A 116 14.90 -15.02 15.42
CA LYS A 116 14.68 -16.26 14.66
C LYS A 116 13.19 -16.61 14.54
N ALA A 117 12.40 -16.36 15.59
CA ALA A 117 10.97 -16.63 15.60
C ALA A 117 10.25 -15.66 14.65
N LEU A 118 10.55 -14.36 14.74
CA LEU A 118 10.00 -13.36 13.80
C LEU A 118 10.46 -13.60 12.37
N LYS A 119 11.71 -14.04 12.14
CA LYS A 119 12.16 -14.43 10.78
C LYS A 119 11.35 -15.59 10.24
N LYS A 120 11.04 -16.58 11.07
CA LYS A 120 10.22 -17.72 10.67
C LYS A 120 8.79 -17.28 10.35
N GLN A 121 8.22 -16.44 11.19
CA GLN A 121 6.84 -15.97 11.07
C GLN A 121 6.64 -15.01 9.90
N LEU A 122 7.54 -14.04 9.70
CA LEU A 122 7.34 -12.94 8.74
C LEU A 122 8.06 -13.16 7.40
N ALA A 123 9.19 -13.87 7.39
CA ALA A 123 10.05 -14.03 6.21
C ALA A 123 10.27 -15.50 5.80
N GLY A 124 9.58 -16.44 6.45
CA GLY A 124 9.66 -17.87 6.13
C GLY A 124 8.85 -18.25 4.89
N CYS A 125 9.41 -19.12 4.05
CA CYS A 125 8.74 -19.57 2.81
C CYS A 125 7.60 -20.59 3.05
N LYS A 126 7.57 -21.22 4.22
CA LYS A 126 6.60 -22.25 4.65
C LYS A 126 6.45 -22.19 6.16
N LYS A 127 5.35 -22.67 6.73
CA LYS A 127 5.03 -22.54 8.16
C LYS A 127 5.29 -21.12 8.69
N SER A 128 4.85 -20.11 7.92
CA SER A 128 4.92 -18.70 8.24
C SER A 128 3.51 -18.10 8.27
N ALA A 129 3.37 -16.84 8.67
CA ALA A 129 2.07 -16.17 8.66
C ALA A 129 1.50 -16.05 7.23
N CYS A 130 2.36 -15.95 6.20
CA CYS A 130 1.93 -15.84 4.81
C CYS A 130 1.67 -17.21 4.15
N HIS A 131 2.49 -18.21 4.48
CA HIS A 131 2.40 -19.57 3.96
C HIS A 131 2.38 -20.56 5.13
N PRO A 132 1.21 -20.86 5.72
CA PRO A 132 1.09 -21.70 6.92
C PRO A 132 1.49 -23.16 6.69
N GLU A 133 1.36 -23.65 5.46
CA GLU A 133 1.67 -25.03 5.04
C GLU A 133 3.15 -25.20 4.63
#